data_AF-A0AAI8VCT9-F1
#
_entry.id   AF-A0AAI8VCT9-F1
#
_cell.length_a   1.000
_cell.length_b   1.000
_cell.length_c   1.000
_cell.angle_alpha   90.00
_cell.angle_beta   90.00
_cell.angle_gamma   90.00
#
_symmetry.space_group_name_H-M   'P 1'
#
loop_
_entity.id
_entity.type
_entity.pdbx_description
1 polymer ?
#
loop_
_entity_poly.entity_id
_entity_poly.type
_entity_poly.pdbx_seq_one_letter_code
_entity_poly.pdbx_strand_id
1 'polypeptide(L)'
;MLNGQEPNMNGLSLEANDRLNAYFSLDSERQAFMRTILQRIEADQQRISDLELDLEDQKKSRASYQAQSINLDNELQRQRQKVSKGSFVVVLIDGDGAKFREEYLRDTIGGAEKAALKLKQAVRDNFRGTSLGHDDIPILVRVYANLNDLSKSLRMSHVIDYDDDMRLFAEKFTNTRADFDFINVGKGKENADAKMRRMLSHYQNNIQCKKIFLAGCCHDNGYLHDLRDYAGIADNIVLIETTPAESGFRSLQFPILRFDEVFRSEPLNNETKRVVQTMPIRSYSPPQSTPGPIARPIHFVQKPPPGFSPIYPEQATPVMKTMMPTPASPGQTNSTVGRQPQLSPQPASQPTPQPQGPARTPSVISSGNGGTSISYATAGGAVDHRNVTVKTSKPKKQSKAIFYNDDQHRVDTQISHPPRTQAQTSYQAKFQTIKPSVFCNDHYLKGSCQWANKCDKTHDVELTSAELAIHRYKARTSLCPAGPWCVDYGCYLSHHCPREHCTRGDMCPFSYTDRYGDLHYSKEQLQPATKWTEGVDIPEHV
;
A
#
# COMPACT_ATOMS: atom_id res chain seq x y z
N MET A 1 33.37 -97.05 92.78
CA MET A 1 32.22 -96.34 92.19
C MET A 1 32.21 -94.94 92.74
N LEU A 2 32.36 -93.93 91.89
CA LEU A 2 31.65 -92.64 91.93
C LEU A 2 32.18 -91.80 90.76
N ASN A 3 31.31 -91.64 89.76
CA ASN A 3 31.49 -90.82 88.57
C ASN A 3 31.68 -89.34 88.97
N GLY A 4 32.77 -88.72 88.53
CA GLY A 4 32.94 -87.27 88.53
C GLY A 4 33.01 -86.79 87.08
N GLN A 5 31.89 -86.30 86.56
CA GLN A 5 31.81 -85.56 85.30
C GLN A 5 32.63 -84.27 85.45
N GLU A 6 33.70 -84.11 84.66
CA GLU A 6 34.36 -82.80 84.52
C GLU A 6 33.40 -81.81 83.82
N PRO A 7 33.35 -80.53 84.26
CA PRO A 7 32.45 -79.55 83.66
C PRO A 7 32.93 -79.17 82.26
N ASN A 8 32.00 -79.05 81.32
CA ASN A 8 32.22 -78.67 79.93
C ASN A 8 32.72 -77.20 79.82
N MET A 9 34.02 -76.98 80.04
CA MET A 9 34.67 -75.66 79.96
C MET A 9 34.73 -75.09 78.52
N ASN A 10 34.49 -75.92 77.49
CA ASN A 10 34.46 -75.49 76.10
C ASN A 10 33.15 -74.76 75.72
N GLY A 11 32.05 -75.01 76.43
CA GLY A 11 30.75 -74.35 76.18
C GLY A 11 30.75 -72.87 76.59
N LEU A 12 31.36 -72.54 77.73
CA LEU A 12 31.46 -71.17 78.25
C LEU A 12 32.32 -70.25 77.37
N SER A 13 33.40 -70.79 76.78
CA SER A 13 34.26 -70.04 75.85
C SER A 13 33.56 -69.76 74.52
N LEU A 14 32.67 -70.66 74.06
CA LEU A 14 31.89 -70.49 72.83
C LEU A 14 30.80 -69.43 73.02
N GLU A 15 30.08 -69.50 74.14
CA GLU A 15 29.01 -68.55 74.49
C GLU A 15 29.53 -67.12 74.71
N ALA A 16 30.72 -66.99 75.30
CA ALA A 16 31.41 -65.70 75.44
C ALA A 16 31.84 -65.11 74.09
N ASN A 17 32.30 -65.96 73.16
CA ASN A 17 32.71 -65.56 71.81
C ASN A 17 31.51 -65.15 70.94
N ASP A 18 30.38 -65.86 71.07
CA ASP A 18 29.13 -65.50 70.38
C ASP A 18 28.56 -64.17 70.88
N ARG A 19 28.61 -63.91 72.19
CA ARG A 19 28.28 -62.59 72.76
C ARG A 19 29.20 -61.49 72.23
N LEU A 20 30.50 -61.74 72.15
CA LEU A 20 31.47 -60.77 71.61
C LEU A 20 31.19 -60.46 70.13
N ASN A 21 30.89 -61.47 69.31
CA ASN A 21 30.49 -61.30 67.91
C ASN A 21 29.19 -60.51 67.77
N ALA A 22 28.20 -60.75 68.65
CA ALA A 22 26.97 -59.96 68.69
C ALA A 22 27.23 -58.48 69.02
N TYR A 23 28.15 -58.18 69.95
CA TYR A 23 28.58 -56.81 70.24
C TYR A 23 29.25 -56.15 69.04
N PHE A 24 30.12 -56.86 68.32
CA PHE A 24 30.73 -56.33 67.10
C PHE A 24 29.70 -56.06 65.99
N SER A 25 28.70 -56.93 65.83
CA SER A 25 27.60 -56.72 64.89
C SER A 25 26.78 -55.48 65.24
N LEU A 26 26.41 -55.32 66.51
CA LEU A 26 25.68 -54.14 67.00
C LEU A 26 26.48 -52.84 66.83
N ASP A 27 27.78 -52.84 67.13
CA ASP A 27 28.59 -51.63 66.95
C ASP A 27 28.80 -51.31 65.47
N SER A 28 28.90 -52.32 64.59
CA SER A 28 28.92 -52.13 63.14
C SER A 28 27.62 -51.50 62.62
N GLU A 29 26.45 -52.01 63.06
CA GLU A 29 25.15 -51.42 62.72
C GLU A 29 25.02 -49.98 63.24
N ARG A 30 25.46 -49.72 64.48
CA ARG A 30 25.47 -48.38 65.07
C ARG A 30 26.38 -47.43 64.27
N GLN A 31 27.56 -47.88 63.88
CA GLN A 31 28.49 -47.11 63.04
C GLN A 31 27.90 -46.82 61.67
N ALA A 32 27.25 -47.80 61.03
CA ALA A 32 26.57 -47.62 59.74
C ALA A 32 25.41 -46.61 59.85
N PHE A 33 24.62 -46.69 60.91
CA PHE A 33 23.54 -45.73 61.20
C PHE A 33 24.08 -44.32 61.44
N MET A 34 25.12 -44.17 62.26
CA MET A 34 25.77 -42.88 62.49
C MET A 34 26.32 -42.27 61.20
N ARG A 35 26.99 -43.06 60.35
CA ARG A 35 27.47 -42.58 59.03
C ARG A 35 26.33 -42.11 58.14
N THR A 36 25.22 -42.85 58.11
CA THR A 36 24.02 -42.49 57.33
C THR A 36 23.44 -41.15 57.82
N ILE A 37 23.35 -40.95 59.13
CA ILE A 37 22.90 -39.68 59.72
C ILE A 37 23.84 -38.53 59.33
N LEU A 38 25.16 -38.73 59.46
CA LEU A 38 26.14 -37.69 59.11
C LEU A 38 26.06 -37.30 57.63
N GLN A 39 25.95 -38.27 56.72
CA GLN A 39 25.76 -38.02 55.30
C GLN A 39 24.46 -37.26 55.01
N ARG A 40 23.37 -37.59 55.71
CA ARG A 40 22.10 -36.89 55.59
C ARG A 40 22.22 -35.43 56.06
N ILE A 41 22.88 -35.19 57.20
CA ILE A 41 23.09 -33.84 57.73
C ILE A 41 23.91 -33.00 56.75
N GLU A 42 24.97 -33.55 56.16
CA GLU A 42 25.79 -32.86 55.17
C GLU A 42 25.00 -32.55 53.89
N ALA A 43 24.22 -33.50 53.39
CA ALA A 43 23.35 -33.31 52.23
C ALA A 43 22.24 -32.27 52.49
N ASP A 44 21.64 -32.30 53.67
CA ASP A 44 20.61 -31.33 54.07
C ASP A 44 21.22 -29.93 54.25
N GLN A 45 22.45 -29.82 54.78
CA GLN A 45 23.18 -28.55 54.87
C GLN A 45 23.47 -27.95 53.48
N GLN A 46 23.93 -28.77 52.53
CA GLN A 46 24.13 -28.33 51.14
C GLN A 46 22.81 -27.87 50.53
N ARG A 47 21.73 -28.64 50.72
CA ARG A 47 20.40 -28.29 50.20
C ARG A 47 19.86 -26.98 50.78
N ILE A 48 20.08 -26.73 52.08
CA ILE A 48 19.71 -25.46 52.72
C ILE A 48 20.49 -24.31 52.08
N SER A 49 21.80 -24.45 51.90
CA SER A 49 22.63 -23.43 51.26
C SER A 49 22.17 -23.11 49.83
N ASP A 50 21.83 -24.13 49.04
CA ASP A 50 21.34 -23.94 47.67
C ASP A 50 19.97 -23.23 47.66
N LEU A 51 19.07 -23.63 48.55
CA LEU A 51 17.74 -23.00 48.68
C LEU A 51 17.83 -21.56 49.17
N GLU A 52 18.82 -21.21 50.00
CA GLU A 52 19.06 -19.84 50.44
C GLU A 52 19.52 -18.94 49.27
N LEU A 53 20.41 -19.45 48.41
CA LEU A 53 20.85 -18.76 47.20
C LEU A 53 19.69 -18.54 46.22
N ASP A 54 18.88 -19.57 45.98
CA ASP A 54 17.69 -19.48 45.13
C ASP A 54 16.68 -18.48 45.69
N LEU A 55 16.42 -18.51 47.00
CA LEU A 55 15.50 -17.58 47.66
C LEU A 55 15.96 -16.12 47.50
N GLU A 56 17.26 -15.87 47.63
CA GLU A 56 17.82 -14.53 47.45
C GLU A 56 17.70 -14.06 45.99
N ASP A 57 18.00 -14.92 45.03
CA ASP A 57 17.81 -14.62 43.60
C ASP A 57 16.34 -14.32 43.28
N GLN A 58 15.40 -15.14 43.79
CA GLN A 58 13.97 -14.92 43.60
C GLN A 58 13.49 -13.61 44.24
N LYS A 59 13.98 -13.25 45.43
CA LYS A 59 13.65 -11.96 46.06
C LYS A 59 14.15 -10.79 45.23
N LYS A 60 15.39 -10.85 44.75
CA LYS A 60 15.99 -9.81 43.92
C LYS A 60 15.28 -9.68 42.57
N SER A 61 14.94 -10.80 41.94
CA SER A 61 14.17 -10.86 40.70
C SER A 61 12.77 -10.28 40.87
N ARG A 62 12.06 -10.63 41.95
CA ARG A 62 10.75 -10.05 42.27
C ARG A 62 10.83 -8.54 42.47
N ALA A 63 11.82 -8.06 43.22
CA ALA A 63 12.01 -6.63 43.45
C ALA A 63 12.28 -5.87 42.14
N SER A 64 13.11 -6.43 41.25
CA SER A 64 13.42 -5.83 39.95
C SER A 64 12.19 -5.77 39.03
N TYR A 65 11.39 -6.84 38.96
CA TYR A 65 10.15 -6.86 38.18
C TYR A 65 9.11 -5.88 38.71
N GLN A 66 8.97 -5.75 40.04
CA GLN A 66 8.06 -4.77 40.63
C GLN A 66 8.48 -3.34 40.29
N ALA A 67 9.78 -3.03 40.40
CA ALA A 67 10.32 -1.73 39.99
C ALA A 67 10.09 -1.47 38.49
N GLN A 68 10.31 -2.47 37.63
CA GLN A 68 10.06 -2.36 36.20
C GLN A 68 8.57 -2.14 35.88
N SER A 69 7.67 -2.84 36.56
CA SER A 69 6.22 -2.69 36.38
C SER A 69 5.76 -1.27 36.74
N ILE A 70 6.26 -0.71 37.84
CA ILE A 70 5.97 0.68 38.24
C ILE A 70 6.51 1.67 37.19
N ASN A 71 7.74 1.46 36.72
CA ASN A 71 8.35 2.32 35.70
C ASN A 71 7.58 2.27 34.37
N LEU A 72 7.15 1.09 33.95
CA LEU A 72 6.34 0.91 32.75
C LEU A 72 4.96 1.56 32.90
N ASP A 73 4.30 1.42 34.05
CA ASP A 73 3.01 2.07 34.30
C ASP A 73 3.14 3.60 34.25
N ASN A 74 4.17 4.15 34.89
CA ASN A 74 4.46 5.58 34.84
C ASN A 74 4.72 6.07 33.41
N GLU A 75 5.46 5.32 32.60
CA GLU A 75 5.71 5.68 31.20
C GLU A 75 4.43 5.58 30.36
N LEU A 76 3.60 4.56 30.58
CA LEU A 76 2.31 4.39 29.92
C LEU A 76 1.37 5.56 30.26
N GLN A 77 1.31 5.98 31.53
CA GLN A 77 0.55 7.16 31.96
C GLN A 77 1.05 8.44 31.28
N ARG A 78 2.37 8.65 31.20
CA ARG A 78 2.96 9.80 30.49
C ARG A 78 2.58 9.80 29.01
N GLN A 79 2.63 8.64 28.35
CA GLN A 79 2.23 8.53 26.95
C GLN A 79 0.74 8.81 26.74
N ARG A 80 -0.14 8.30 27.61
CA ARG A 80 -1.57 8.62 27.59
C ARG A 80 -1.82 10.12 27.75
N GLN A 81 -1.10 10.79 28.64
CA GLN A 81 -1.20 12.23 28.80
C GLN A 81 -0.76 13.00 27.54
N LYS A 82 0.32 12.56 26.86
CA LYS A 82 0.76 13.17 25.59
C LYS A 82 -0.33 13.03 24.51
N VAL A 83 -0.95 11.86 24.38
CA VAL A 83 -2.07 11.64 23.45
C VAL A 83 -3.28 12.51 23.82
N SER A 84 -3.61 12.61 25.11
CA SER A 84 -4.71 13.45 25.60
C SER A 84 -4.48 14.93 25.32
N LYS A 85 -3.25 15.43 25.48
CA LYS A 85 -2.90 16.84 25.20
C LYS A 85 -2.99 17.19 23.72
N GLY A 86 -2.67 16.24 22.84
CA GLY A 86 -2.79 16.42 21.39
C GLY A 86 -4.16 16.07 20.81
N SER A 87 -5.17 15.89 21.66
CA SER A 87 -6.51 15.47 21.21
C SER A 87 -7.24 16.58 20.48
N PHE A 88 -7.95 16.24 19.42
CA PHE A 88 -8.71 17.20 18.61
C PHE A 88 -10.01 16.59 18.09
N VAL A 89 -10.88 17.46 17.60
CA VAL A 89 -12.15 17.12 16.94
C VAL A 89 -12.07 17.61 15.49
N VAL A 90 -12.67 16.87 14.57
CA VAL A 90 -12.74 17.27 13.15
C VAL A 90 -14.18 17.34 12.66
N VAL A 91 -14.44 18.31 11.78
CA VAL A 91 -15.69 18.46 11.03
C VAL A 91 -15.32 18.41 9.55
N LEU A 92 -15.79 17.39 8.85
CA LEU A 92 -15.65 17.26 7.40
C LEU A 92 -16.99 17.59 6.74
N ILE A 93 -16.97 18.53 5.82
CA ILE A 93 -18.17 19.08 5.20
C ILE A 93 -18.07 18.89 3.70
N ASP A 94 -19.02 18.16 3.13
CA ASP A 94 -19.30 18.22 1.70
C ASP A 94 -20.05 19.52 1.41
N GLY A 95 -19.38 20.46 0.74
CA GLY A 95 -19.95 21.79 0.50
C GLY A 95 -21.07 21.79 -0.54
N ASP A 96 -21.24 20.73 -1.34
CA ASP A 96 -22.43 20.59 -2.19
C ASP A 96 -23.62 20.08 -1.35
N GLY A 97 -23.39 19.12 -0.46
CA GLY A 97 -24.44 18.60 0.41
C GLY A 97 -24.86 19.48 1.59
N ALA A 98 -23.93 20.28 2.12
CA ALA A 98 -24.11 21.10 3.31
C ALA A 98 -23.82 22.56 3.01
N LYS A 99 -24.79 23.23 2.39
CA LYS A 99 -24.72 24.64 2.02
C LYS A 99 -24.99 25.53 3.24
N PHE A 100 -24.16 26.54 3.46
CA PHE A 100 -24.35 27.53 4.55
C PHE A 100 -25.63 28.35 4.34
N ARG A 101 -26.20 28.87 5.44
CA ARG A 101 -27.37 29.76 5.37
C ARG A 101 -27.11 30.98 4.51
N GLU A 102 -28.16 31.41 3.80
CA GLU A 102 -28.12 32.55 2.89
C GLU A 102 -27.70 33.86 3.57
N GLU A 103 -28.05 34.05 4.84
CA GLU A 103 -27.60 35.20 5.65
C GLU A 103 -26.08 35.32 5.78
N TYR A 104 -25.36 34.19 5.73
CA TYR A 104 -23.91 34.17 5.76
C TYR A 104 -23.31 34.31 4.35
N LEU A 105 -23.96 33.74 3.35
CA LEU A 105 -23.47 33.76 1.97
C LEU A 105 -23.64 35.13 1.30
N ARG A 106 -24.68 35.90 1.67
CA ARG A 106 -24.92 37.26 1.17
C ARG A 106 -23.91 38.30 1.71
N ASP A 107 -23.46 38.13 2.95
CA ASP A 107 -22.39 38.94 3.56
C ASP A 107 -21.06 38.18 3.41
N THR A 108 -20.43 38.24 2.24
CA THR A 108 -19.27 37.39 1.90
C THR A 108 -18.10 37.53 2.86
N ILE A 109 -17.91 38.70 3.47
CA ILE A 109 -16.82 38.98 4.40
C ILE A 109 -17.24 38.70 5.84
N GLY A 110 -18.25 39.41 6.35
CA GLY A 110 -18.67 39.28 7.74
C GLY A 110 -19.46 38.00 8.01
N GLY A 111 -20.16 37.48 7.01
CA GLY A 111 -20.93 36.24 7.08
C GLY A 111 -20.04 35.00 7.13
N ALA A 112 -18.89 35.00 6.45
CA ALA A 112 -17.93 33.91 6.53
C ALA A 112 -17.38 33.72 7.96
N GLU A 113 -17.02 34.83 8.63
CA GLU A 113 -16.57 34.81 10.01
C GLU A 113 -17.68 34.35 10.97
N LYS A 114 -18.89 34.91 10.82
CA LYS A 114 -20.06 34.52 11.63
C LYS A 114 -20.39 33.03 11.46
N ALA A 115 -20.40 32.52 10.23
CA ALA A 115 -20.66 31.10 9.94
C ALA A 115 -19.63 30.19 10.61
N ALA A 116 -18.34 30.53 10.51
CA ALA A 116 -17.25 29.78 11.13
C ALA A 116 -17.38 29.74 12.67
N LEU A 117 -17.63 30.89 13.30
CA LEU A 117 -17.84 30.98 14.75
C LEU A 117 -19.07 30.21 15.20
N LYS A 118 -20.17 30.31 14.44
CA LYS A 118 -21.42 29.62 14.76
C LYS A 118 -21.29 28.11 14.62
N LEU A 119 -20.60 27.63 13.60
CA LEU A 119 -20.27 26.21 13.44
C LEU A 119 -19.41 25.69 14.59
N LYS A 120 -18.36 26.45 14.96
CA LYS A 120 -17.52 26.10 16.10
C LYS A 120 -18.34 25.99 17.39
N GLN A 121 -19.23 26.95 17.62
CA GLN A 121 -20.10 26.96 18.78
C GLN A 121 -21.06 25.77 18.78
N ALA A 122 -21.72 25.48 17.67
CA ALA A 122 -22.64 24.35 17.53
C ALA A 122 -21.95 23.00 17.84
N VAL A 123 -20.70 22.84 17.38
CA VAL A 123 -19.89 21.65 17.70
C VAL A 123 -19.52 21.62 19.19
N ARG A 124 -19.12 22.75 19.78
CA ARG A 124 -18.81 22.84 21.22
C ARG A 124 -20.01 22.55 22.12
N ASP A 125 -21.18 23.02 21.74
CA ASP A 125 -22.39 22.84 22.51
C ASP A 125 -22.77 21.35 22.62
N ASN A 126 -22.39 20.53 21.62
CA ASN A 126 -22.54 19.07 21.68
C ASN A 126 -21.65 18.40 22.75
N PHE A 127 -20.58 19.06 23.18
CA PHE A 127 -19.63 18.53 24.16
C PHE A 127 -19.88 18.99 25.59
N ARG A 128 -20.86 19.87 25.83
CA ARG A 128 -21.21 20.32 27.18
C ARG A 128 -21.54 19.12 28.07
N GLY A 129 -20.81 18.96 29.17
CA GLY A 129 -21.00 17.85 30.12
C GLY A 129 -20.24 16.56 29.77
N THR A 130 -19.42 16.55 28.71
CA THR A 130 -18.52 15.44 28.38
C THR A 130 -17.07 15.76 28.76
N SER A 131 -16.19 14.75 28.80
CA SER A 131 -14.74 14.94 28.97
C SER A 131 -14.08 15.74 27.83
N LEU A 132 -14.82 15.99 26.74
CA LEU A 132 -14.42 16.82 25.60
C LEU A 132 -14.96 18.27 25.70
N GLY A 133 -15.67 18.61 26.77
CA GLY A 133 -16.28 19.93 26.97
C GLY A 133 -15.31 21.03 27.41
N HIS A 134 -14.00 20.78 27.44
CA HIS A 134 -13.00 21.79 27.80
C HIS A 134 -12.77 22.76 26.64
N ASP A 135 -12.63 24.06 26.95
CA ASP A 135 -12.54 25.14 25.96
C ASP A 135 -11.29 25.10 25.06
N ASP A 136 -10.30 24.28 25.41
CA ASP A 136 -9.00 24.25 24.73
C ASP A 136 -8.87 23.17 23.65
N ILE A 137 -9.85 22.29 23.47
CA ILE A 137 -9.76 21.24 22.45
C ILE A 137 -9.87 21.87 21.05
N PRO A 138 -8.87 21.68 20.16
CA PRO A 138 -8.92 22.18 18.79
C PRO A 138 -10.05 21.51 18.00
N ILE A 139 -10.77 22.33 17.22
CA ILE A 139 -11.83 21.88 16.32
C ILE A 139 -11.39 22.25 14.90
N LEU A 140 -10.97 21.23 14.16
CA LEU A 140 -10.55 21.35 12.76
C LEU A 140 -11.80 21.29 11.88
N VAL A 141 -12.01 22.27 11.02
CA VAL A 141 -13.15 22.30 10.09
C VAL A 141 -12.62 22.32 8.67
N ARG A 142 -13.07 21.37 7.85
CA ARG A 142 -12.67 21.27 6.44
C ARG A 142 -13.89 21.15 5.56
N VAL A 143 -14.09 22.16 4.71
CA VAL A 143 -15.14 22.17 3.70
C VAL A 143 -14.53 21.79 2.36
N TYR A 144 -15.07 20.77 1.70
CA TYR A 144 -14.65 20.32 0.38
C TYR A 144 -15.73 20.65 -0.63
N ALA A 145 -15.41 21.49 -1.61
CA ALA A 145 -16.34 21.81 -2.69
C ALA A 145 -15.61 22.17 -3.98
N ASN A 146 -16.27 21.96 -5.12
CA ASN A 146 -15.85 22.59 -6.36
C ASN A 146 -16.43 24.02 -6.36
N LEU A 147 -15.59 25.01 -6.04
CA LEU A 147 -16.03 26.40 -5.89
C LEU A 147 -16.72 26.92 -7.14
N ASN A 148 -16.26 26.54 -8.33
CA ASN A 148 -16.86 27.04 -9.57
C ASN A 148 -18.30 26.59 -9.76
N ASP A 149 -18.59 25.33 -9.43
CA ASP A 149 -19.93 24.77 -9.62
C ASP A 149 -20.86 25.17 -8.46
N LEU A 150 -20.33 25.26 -7.24
CA LEU A 150 -21.05 25.81 -6.09
C LEU A 150 -21.42 27.30 -6.31
N SER A 151 -20.47 28.14 -6.76
CA SER A 151 -20.72 29.55 -7.13
C SER A 151 -21.87 29.66 -8.12
N LYS A 152 -21.82 28.90 -9.22
CA LYS A 152 -22.88 28.92 -10.25
C LYS A 152 -24.23 28.49 -9.68
N SER A 153 -24.27 27.45 -8.85
CA SER A 153 -25.51 26.96 -8.25
C SER A 153 -26.13 28.00 -7.32
N LEU A 154 -25.32 28.66 -6.48
CA LEU A 154 -25.76 29.74 -5.59
C LEU A 154 -26.22 30.98 -6.36
N ARG A 155 -25.54 31.35 -7.46
CA ARG A 155 -25.95 32.47 -8.32
C ARG A 155 -27.26 32.19 -9.05
N MET A 156 -27.41 30.99 -9.62
CA MET A 156 -28.63 30.57 -10.32
C MET A 156 -29.86 30.47 -9.41
N SER A 157 -29.64 30.36 -8.09
CA SER A 157 -30.70 30.35 -7.08
C SER A 157 -30.91 31.72 -6.42
N HIS A 158 -30.22 32.76 -6.88
CA HIS A 158 -30.27 34.14 -6.35
C HIS A 158 -29.85 34.28 -4.88
N VAL A 159 -28.96 33.38 -4.40
CA VAL A 159 -28.37 33.48 -3.05
C VAL A 159 -27.20 34.45 -3.02
N ILE A 160 -26.40 34.44 -4.09
CA ILE A 160 -25.28 35.37 -4.32
C ILE A 160 -25.43 36.04 -5.69
N ASP A 161 -24.83 37.22 -5.86
CA ASP A 161 -24.97 38.00 -7.10
C ASP A 161 -23.88 37.62 -8.12
N TYR A 162 -22.64 37.39 -7.65
CA TYR A 162 -21.48 37.11 -8.49
C TYR A 162 -20.79 35.80 -8.13
N ASP A 163 -20.18 35.12 -9.10
CA ASP A 163 -19.46 33.86 -8.84
C ASP A 163 -18.26 34.07 -7.89
N ASP A 164 -17.67 35.26 -7.93
CA ASP A 164 -16.54 35.68 -7.09
C ASP A 164 -16.92 35.82 -5.61
N ASP A 165 -18.20 36.06 -5.29
CA ASP A 165 -18.69 36.19 -3.92
C ASP A 165 -18.42 34.93 -3.10
N MET A 166 -18.65 33.76 -3.69
CA MET A 166 -18.38 32.48 -3.04
C MET A 166 -16.87 32.22 -2.92
N ARG A 167 -16.04 32.68 -3.88
CA ARG A 167 -14.57 32.59 -3.75
C ARG A 167 -14.09 33.44 -2.58
N LEU A 168 -14.60 34.67 -2.46
CA LEU A 168 -14.28 35.58 -1.36
C LEU A 168 -14.76 35.01 -0.03
N PHE A 169 -15.97 34.45 0.03
CA PHE A 169 -16.48 33.76 1.20
C PHE A 169 -15.56 32.61 1.64
N ALA A 170 -15.14 31.75 0.71
CA ALA A 170 -14.22 30.64 1.01
C ALA A 170 -12.86 31.12 1.55
N GLU A 171 -12.32 32.19 0.97
CA GLU A 171 -11.08 32.83 1.44
C GLU A 171 -11.25 33.38 2.87
N LYS A 172 -12.32 34.14 3.14
CA LYS A 172 -12.57 34.73 4.45
C LYS A 172 -12.90 33.68 5.51
N PHE A 173 -13.60 32.62 5.14
CA PHE A 173 -13.88 31.48 6.02
C PHE A 173 -12.57 30.82 6.46
N THR A 174 -11.67 30.55 5.51
CA THR A 174 -10.35 29.97 5.78
C THR A 174 -9.51 30.90 6.67
N ASN A 175 -9.53 32.21 6.39
CA ASN A 175 -8.76 33.18 7.15
C ASN A 175 -9.34 33.52 8.53
N THR A 176 -10.55 33.05 8.85
CA THR A 176 -11.19 33.34 10.15
C THR A 176 -10.43 32.70 11.30
N ARG A 177 -9.92 31.48 11.14
CA ARG A 177 -9.13 30.77 12.15
C ARG A 177 -8.17 29.78 11.47
N ALA A 178 -7.02 29.55 12.10
CA ALA A 178 -6.03 28.58 11.62
C ALA A 178 -6.54 27.13 11.49
N ASP A 179 -7.63 26.78 12.17
CA ASP A 179 -8.22 25.44 12.16
C ASP A 179 -9.30 25.25 11.07
N PHE A 180 -9.57 26.28 10.26
CA PHE A 180 -10.69 26.32 9.33
C PHE A 180 -10.15 26.37 7.90
N ASP A 181 -10.56 25.41 7.08
CA ASP A 181 -10.14 25.30 5.69
C ASP A 181 -11.36 25.21 4.78
N PHE A 182 -11.44 26.08 3.77
CA PHE A 182 -12.35 25.93 2.64
C PHE A 182 -11.56 25.50 1.39
N ILE A 183 -11.69 24.23 1.03
CA ILE A 183 -10.82 23.55 0.08
C ILE A 183 -11.53 23.42 -1.26
N ASN A 184 -11.05 24.16 -2.25
CA ASN A 184 -11.47 23.98 -3.63
C ASN A 184 -10.89 22.68 -4.20
N VAL A 185 -11.75 21.72 -4.55
CA VAL A 185 -11.33 20.42 -5.12
C VAL A 185 -11.20 20.44 -6.65
N GLY A 186 -11.52 21.57 -7.29
CA GLY A 186 -11.45 21.72 -8.74
C GLY A 186 -12.51 20.91 -9.49
N LYS A 187 -12.30 20.76 -10.80
CA LYS A 187 -13.25 20.07 -11.70
C LYS A 187 -13.19 18.56 -11.51
N GLY A 188 -14.36 17.93 -11.38
CA GLY A 188 -14.51 16.48 -11.26
C GLY A 188 -15.66 16.16 -10.33
N LYS A 189 -16.58 15.30 -10.78
CA LYS A 189 -17.81 15.01 -10.04
C LYS A 189 -17.56 14.33 -8.70
N GLU A 190 -16.51 13.50 -8.61
CA GLU A 190 -16.22 12.65 -7.45
C GLU A 190 -15.00 13.13 -6.63
N ASN A 191 -14.44 14.30 -6.96
CA ASN A 191 -13.21 14.77 -6.30
C ASN A 191 -13.44 15.13 -4.82
N ALA A 192 -14.59 15.73 -4.51
CA ALA A 192 -14.96 16.05 -3.14
C ALA A 192 -15.14 14.77 -2.33
N ASP A 193 -15.92 13.83 -2.86
CA ASP A 193 -16.24 12.55 -2.21
C ASP A 193 -15.01 11.69 -1.98
N ALA A 194 -14.14 11.57 -3.00
CA ALA A 194 -12.89 10.83 -2.87
C ALA A 194 -11.98 11.42 -1.77
N LYS A 195 -11.92 12.75 -1.67
CA LYS A 195 -11.12 13.44 -0.65
C LYS A 195 -11.74 13.28 0.74
N MET A 196 -13.05 13.47 0.87
CA MET A 196 -13.81 13.24 2.09
C MET A 196 -13.62 11.80 2.60
N ARG A 197 -13.80 10.80 1.74
CA ARG A 197 -13.60 9.37 2.06
C ARG A 197 -12.20 9.09 2.58
N ARG A 198 -11.17 9.61 1.90
CA ARG A 198 -9.78 9.42 2.34
C ARG A 198 -9.49 10.11 3.68
N MET A 199 -10.04 11.30 3.89
CA MET A 199 -9.87 12.06 5.13
C MET A 199 -10.61 11.41 6.30
N LEU A 200 -11.83 10.92 6.09
CA LEU A 200 -12.55 10.12 7.09
C LEU A 200 -11.72 8.93 7.56
N SER A 201 -11.19 8.14 6.62
CA SER A 201 -10.30 7.01 6.93
C SER A 201 -9.04 7.45 7.70
N HIS A 202 -8.43 8.57 7.32
CA HIS A 202 -7.25 9.10 8.02
C HIS A 202 -7.56 9.48 9.47
N TYR A 203 -8.65 10.22 9.70
CA TYR A 203 -9.01 10.68 11.04
C TYR A 203 -9.51 9.56 11.94
N GLN A 204 -10.24 8.59 11.39
CA GLN A 204 -10.71 7.44 12.15
C GLN A 204 -9.56 6.59 12.69
N ASN A 205 -8.47 6.47 11.92
CA ASN A 205 -7.26 5.75 12.34
C ASN A 205 -6.34 6.56 13.27
N ASN A 206 -6.69 7.81 13.60
CA ASN A 206 -5.89 8.67 14.46
C ASN A 206 -6.42 8.64 15.91
N ILE A 207 -5.63 8.08 16.84
CA ILE A 207 -5.97 7.97 18.27
C ILE A 207 -6.20 9.32 18.99
N GLN A 208 -5.68 10.41 18.42
CA GLN A 208 -5.88 11.76 18.93
C GLN A 208 -7.21 12.37 18.45
N CYS A 209 -7.79 11.88 17.36
CA CYS A 209 -9.07 12.35 16.86
C CYS A 209 -10.20 11.75 17.73
N LYS A 210 -10.83 12.59 18.55
CA LYS A 210 -11.83 12.15 19.52
C LYS A 210 -13.23 12.07 18.95
N LYS A 211 -13.55 12.93 17.98
CA LYS A 211 -14.82 12.93 17.26
C LYS A 211 -14.65 13.44 15.84
N ILE A 212 -15.46 12.88 14.95
CA ILE A 212 -15.54 13.20 13.52
C ILE A 212 -17.00 13.55 13.23
N PHE A 213 -17.25 14.79 12.84
CA PHE A 213 -18.55 15.22 12.34
C PHE A 213 -18.54 15.22 10.81
N LEU A 214 -19.58 14.64 10.21
CA LEU A 214 -19.74 14.60 8.75
C LEU A 214 -21.00 15.36 8.36
N ALA A 215 -20.84 16.44 7.61
CA ALA A 215 -21.97 17.21 7.07
C ALA A 215 -22.05 17.03 5.55
N GLY A 216 -23.28 17.02 5.04
CA GLY A 216 -23.52 16.99 3.60
C GLY A 216 -23.34 15.62 2.96
N CYS A 217 -23.01 14.55 3.69
CA CYS A 217 -22.91 13.21 3.11
C CYS A 217 -24.25 12.44 3.09
N CYS A 218 -25.26 12.87 3.86
CA CYS A 218 -26.48 12.09 4.12
C CYS A 218 -27.48 11.99 2.95
N HIS A 219 -27.11 12.49 1.77
CA HIS A 219 -27.95 12.55 0.57
C HIS A 219 -27.28 11.89 -0.65
N ASP A 220 -26.02 11.47 -0.53
CA ASP A 220 -25.33 10.73 -1.57
C ASP A 220 -25.03 9.30 -1.10
N ASN A 221 -25.68 8.33 -1.76
CA ASN A 221 -25.51 6.91 -1.49
C ASN A 221 -24.06 6.42 -1.68
N GLY A 222 -23.19 7.19 -2.34
CA GLY A 222 -21.75 6.95 -2.38
C GLY A 222 -21.14 6.87 -0.98
N TYR A 223 -21.46 7.82 -0.10
CA TYR A 223 -20.96 7.83 1.28
C TYR A 223 -21.59 6.74 2.15
N LEU A 224 -22.79 6.28 1.83
CA LEU A 224 -23.47 5.22 2.59
C LEU A 224 -22.66 3.91 2.57
N HIS A 225 -22.07 3.59 1.41
CA HIS A 225 -21.22 2.40 1.29
C HIS A 225 -19.96 2.54 2.15
N ASP A 226 -19.30 3.70 2.10
CA ASP A 226 -18.09 3.98 2.88
C ASP A 226 -18.35 3.98 4.38
N LEU A 227 -19.50 4.49 4.82
CA LEU A 227 -19.87 4.58 6.23
C LEU A 227 -20.28 3.23 6.83
N ARG A 228 -20.67 2.26 6.00
CA ARG A 228 -21.07 0.92 6.46
C ARG A 228 -19.94 0.19 7.17
N ASP A 229 -18.71 0.36 6.71
CA ASP A 229 -17.53 -0.28 7.32
C ASP A 229 -17.24 0.24 8.73
N TYR A 230 -17.77 1.40 9.10
CA TYR A 230 -17.61 1.99 10.42
C TYR A 230 -18.82 1.77 11.33
N ALA A 231 -19.94 1.29 10.79
CA ALA A 231 -21.19 1.13 11.54
C ALA A 231 -21.03 0.08 12.65
N GLY A 232 -21.40 0.46 13.89
CA GLY A 232 -21.25 -0.40 15.07
C GLY A 232 -19.81 -0.59 15.57
N ILE A 233 -18.81 -0.06 14.85
CA ILE A 233 -17.38 -0.17 15.22
C ILE A 233 -16.86 1.19 15.70
N ALA A 234 -17.17 2.26 14.97
CA ALA A 234 -16.70 3.61 15.28
C ALA A 234 -17.72 4.35 16.16
N ASP A 235 -17.36 4.60 17.42
CA ASP A 235 -18.15 5.38 18.37
C ASP A 235 -17.88 6.89 18.26
N ASN A 236 -16.89 7.28 17.45
CA ASN A 236 -16.43 8.66 17.32
C ASN A 236 -17.02 9.42 16.13
N ILE A 237 -17.82 8.77 15.27
CA ILE A 237 -18.44 9.40 14.10
C ILE A 237 -19.84 9.93 14.45
N VAL A 238 -20.13 11.15 14.00
CA VAL A 238 -21.42 11.83 14.15
C VAL A 238 -21.82 12.43 12.80
N LEU A 239 -23.06 12.22 12.38
CA LEU A 239 -23.59 12.78 11.14
C LEU A 239 -24.32 14.10 11.43
N ILE A 240 -24.15 15.08 10.55
CA ILE A 240 -24.87 16.35 10.56
C ILE A 240 -25.88 16.30 9.41
N GLU A 241 -27.15 16.23 9.78
CA GLU A 241 -28.28 16.31 8.87
C GLU A 241 -28.54 17.77 8.52
N THR A 242 -28.30 18.12 7.25
CA THR A 242 -28.68 19.41 6.67
C THR A 242 -30.05 19.29 6.02
N THR A 243 -30.23 18.36 5.11
CA THR A 243 -31.52 17.91 4.58
C THR A 243 -31.87 16.53 5.15
N PRO A 244 -33.16 16.13 5.19
CA PRO A 244 -33.57 14.86 5.80
C PRO A 244 -32.76 13.67 5.26
N ALA A 245 -32.07 12.97 6.15
CA ALA A 245 -31.20 11.87 5.77
C ALA A 245 -31.99 10.69 5.18
N GLU A 246 -31.47 10.09 4.11
CA GLU A 246 -32.07 8.88 3.51
C GLU A 246 -32.16 7.74 4.52
N SER A 247 -33.13 6.84 4.34
CA SER A 247 -33.39 5.71 5.24
C SER A 247 -32.17 4.83 5.47
N GLY A 248 -31.30 4.70 4.45
CA GLY A 248 -30.03 4.00 4.54
C GLY A 248 -29.11 4.54 5.65
N PHE A 249 -28.95 5.86 5.77
CA PHE A 249 -28.06 6.43 6.79
C PHE A 249 -28.60 6.26 8.20
N ARG A 250 -29.93 6.32 8.36
CA ARG A 250 -30.59 6.06 9.65
C ARG A 250 -30.39 4.60 10.09
N SER A 251 -30.33 3.68 9.14
CA SER A 251 -30.09 2.25 9.42
C SER A 251 -28.68 1.95 9.96
N LEU A 252 -27.70 2.84 9.71
CA LEU A 252 -26.32 2.70 10.22
C LEU A 252 -26.18 3.06 11.70
N GLN A 253 -27.21 3.64 12.33
CA GLN A 253 -27.28 3.94 13.76
C GLN A 253 -26.19 4.90 14.29
N PHE A 254 -25.55 5.69 13.42
CA PHE A 254 -24.72 6.80 13.88
C PHE A 254 -25.57 7.88 14.57
N PRO A 255 -25.05 8.60 15.56
CA PRO A 255 -25.70 9.81 16.08
C PRO A 255 -25.90 10.82 14.96
N ILE A 256 -27.12 11.34 14.81
CA ILE A 256 -27.48 12.36 13.81
C ILE A 256 -27.85 13.63 14.55
N LEU A 257 -27.20 14.75 14.20
CA LEU A 257 -27.45 16.08 14.74
C LEU A 257 -27.89 17.02 13.64
N ARG A 258 -28.48 18.15 14.01
CA ARG A 258 -28.83 19.23 13.09
C ARG A 258 -28.22 20.54 13.56
N PHE A 259 -27.58 21.26 12.64
CA PHE A 259 -27.04 22.60 12.88
C PHE A 259 -27.80 23.61 12.01
N ASP A 260 -29.10 23.75 12.26
CA ASP A 260 -30.03 24.56 11.46
C ASP A 260 -29.70 26.06 11.48
N GLU A 261 -28.92 26.54 12.46
CA GLU A 261 -28.41 27.91 12.52
C GLU A 261 -27.15 28.14 11.68
N VAL A 262 -26.53 27.08 11.14
CA VAL A 262 -25.29 27.13 10.34
C VAL A 262 -25.57 26.78 8.88
N PHE A 263 -26.28 25.67 8.66
CA PHE A 263 -26.57 25.14 7.34
C PHE A 263 -28.02 25.37 6.95
N ARG A 264 -28.27 25.37 5.64
CA ARG A 264 -29.63 25.38 5.09
C ARG A 264 -30.29 24.02 5.34
N SER A 265 -31.56 24.06 5.75
CA SER A 265 -32.40 22.89 5.93
C SER A 265 -33.14 22.46 4.65
N GLU A 266 -33.12 23.32 3.62
CA GLU A 266 -33.81 23.14 2.35
C GLU A 266 -32.84 23.22 1.17
N PRO A 267 -33.08 22.46 0.08
CA PRO A 267 -32.27 22.53 -1.14
C PRO A 267 -32.34 23.91 -1.80
N LEU A 268 -31.48 24.17 -2.79
CA LEU A 268 -31.58 25.39 -3.59
C LEU A 268 -32.73 25.28 -4.61
N ASN A 269 -33.34 26.42 -4.96
CA ASN A 269 -34.49 26.47 -5.88
C ASN A 269 -34.21 25.86 -7.27
N ASN A 270 -32.96 25.92 -7.73
CA ASN A 270 -32.50 25.34 -8.98
C ASN A 270 -32.33 23.81 -8.92
N GLU A 271 -32.17 23.24 -7.72
CA GLU A 271 -32.09 21.79 -7.48
C GLU A 271 -33.48 21.17 -7.43
N THR A 272 -34.46 21.88 -6.86
CA THR A 272 -35.86 21.43 -6.78
C THR A 272 -36.50 21.27 -8.17
N LYS A 273 -36.12 22.10 -9.15
CA LYS A 273 -36.65 22.02 -10.54
C LYS A 273 -36.22 20.78 -11.32
N ARG A 274 -35.17 20.05 -10.90
CA ARG A 274 -34.77 18.78 -11.52
C ARG A 274 -35.59 17.58 -11.04
N VAL A 275 -36.33 17.71 -9.93
CA VAL A 275 -37.10 16.60 -9.34
C VAL A 275 -38.54 16.54 -9.90
N VAL A 276 -39.07 17.62 -10.50
CA VAL A 276 -40.50 17.72 -10.92
C VAL A 276 -40.70 17.50 -12.44
N GLN A 277 -39.88 16.68 -13.10
CA GLN A 277 -40.20 16.16 -14.44
C GLN A 277 -40.53 14.67 -14.39
N THR A 278 -41.54 14.30 -13.59
CA THR A 278 -42.30 13.07 -13.83
C THR A 278 -43.28 13.33 -14.97
N MET A 279 -42.93 12.84 -16.16
CA MET A 279 -43.85 12.69 -17.29
C MET A 279 -45.11 11.93 -16.85
N PRO A 280 -46.33 12.35 -17.24
CA PRO A 280 -47.54 11.61 -16.86
C PRO A 280 -47.60 10.28 -17.60
N ILE A 281 -47.59 9.18 -16.84
CA ILE A 281 -47.83 7.83 -17.33
C ILE A 281 -49.28 7.75 -17.81
N ARG A 282 -49.47 7.51 -19.11
CA ARG A 282 -50.78 7.19 -19.70
C ARG A 282 -51.19 5.79 -19.22
N SER A 283 -52.25 5.73 -18.43
CA SER A 283 -52.89 4.49 -17.98
C SER A 283 -53.55 3.77 -19.15
N TYR A 284 -53.06 2.58 -19.51
CA TYR A 284 -53.74 1.65 -20.40
C TYR A 284 -54.53 0.62 -19.56
N SER A 285 -55.84 0.56 -19.79
CA SER A 285 -56.76 -0.42 -19.19
C SER A 285 -56.57 -1.82 -19.80
N PRO A 286 -56.96 -2.92 -19.10
CA PRO A 286 -56.74 -4.29 -19.55
C PRO A 286 -57.79 -4.74 -20.59
N PRO A 287 -57.45 -5.63 -21.54
CA PRO A 287 -58.41 -6.11 -22.54
C PRO A 287 -59.25 -7.27 -21.99
N GLN A 288 -60.56 -7.20 -22.24
CA GLN A 288 -61.53 -8.29 -22.04
C GLN A 288 -61.53 -9.27 -23.22
N SER A 289 -61.78 -10.53 -22.91
CA SER A 289 -61.90 -11.70 -23.78
C SER A 289 -63.34 -11.98 -24.22
N THR A 290 -63.57 -12.46 -25.45
CA THR A 290 -64.66 -13.37 -25.95
C THR A 290 -64.39 -13.70 -27.46
N PRO A 291 -65.09 -14.64 -28.16
CA PRO A 291 -64.53 -15.96 -28.54
C PRO A 291 -64.47 -16.22 -30.07
N GLY A 292 -63.72 -17.26 -30.50
CA GLY A 292 -63.46 -17.63 -31.92
C GLY A 292 -64.61 -18.32 -32.68
N PRO A 293 -64.39 -18.76 -33.95
CA PRO A 293 -64.17 -20.21 -34.19
C PRO A 293 -63.27 -20.64 -35.41
N ILE A 294 -62.68 -21.86 -35.29
CA ILE A 294 -62.49 -22.99 -36.28
C ILE A 294 -61.60 -22.72 -37.54
N ALA A 295 -60.64 -23.55 -38.04
CA ALA A 295 -60.21 -24.94 -37.87
C ALA A 295 -58.73 -25.16 -38.32
N ARG A 296 -58.19 -26.31 -37.89
CA ARG A 296 -56.89 -26.99 -38.14
C ARG A 296 -56.78 -27.62 -39.56
N PRO A 297 -55.61 -28.13 -40.07
CA PRO A 297 -54.76 -29.14 -39.40
C PRO A 297 -53.23 -29.09 -39.56
N ILE A 298 -52.61 -30.00 -38.81
CA ILE A 298 -51.21 -30.22 -38.38
C ILE A 298 -50.52 -31.29 -39.23
N HIS A 299 -49.19 -31.21 -39.46
CA HIS A 299 -48.27 -32.38 -39.46
C HIS A 299 -46.86 -31.96 -38.97
N PHE A 300 -46.42 -32.36 -37.76
CA PHE A 300 -45.58 -33.51 -37.32
C PHE A 300 -44.06 -33.38 -37.66
N VAL A 301 -43.20 -33.06 -36.65
CA VAL A 301 -42.21 -33.95 -35.95
C VAL A 301 -40.84 -34.02 -36.67
N GLN A 302 -39.64 -33.84 -36.10
CA GLN A 302 -38.97 -34.55 -34.98
C GLN A 302 -37.63 -33.84 -34.61
N LYS A 303 -37.13 -34.05 -33.38
CA LYS A 303 -35.77 -33.70 -32.89
C LYS A 303 -34.97 -35.01 -32.68
N PRO A 304 -33.63 -35.04 -32.83
CA PRO A 304 -32.76 -35.50 -31.70
C PRO A 304 -31.36 -34.78 -31.68
N PRO A 305 -30.28 -35.24 -30.98
CA PRO A 305 -29.72 -34.61 -29.76
C PRO A 305 -28.18 -34.30 -29.87
N PRO A 306 -27.44 -33.93 -28.77
CA PRO A 306 -26.19 -33.15 -28.85
C PRO A 306 -24.89 -33.98 -28.76
N GLY A 307 -23.77 -33.39 -29.20
CA GLY A 307 -22.43 -33.88 -28.87
C GLY A 307 -21.26 -33.09 -29.50
N PHE A 308 -20.27 -32.80 -28.65
CA PHE A 308 -18.86 -32.48 -28.91
C PHE A 308 -18.43 -31.09 -29.44
N SER A 309 -17.63 -30.38 -28.61
CA SER A 309 -16.59 -29.41 -29.00
C SER A 309 -15.63 -30.05 -30.02
N PRO A 310 -14.90 -29.33 -30.91
CA PRO A 310 -13.86 -28.38 -30.48
C PRO A 310 -13.42 -27.28 -31.50
N ILE A 311 -12.43 -26.47 -31.07
CA ILE A 311 -11.34 -25.87 -31.86
C ILE A 311 -11.62 -24.67 -32.81
N TYR A 312 -10.79 -23.63 -32.63
CA TYR A 312 -10.53 -22.46 -33.50
C TYR A 312 -10.35 -22.84 -34.98
N PRO A 313 -10.69 -21.95 -35.93
CA PRO A 313 -9.59 -21.22 -36.54
C PRO A 313 -9.85 -19.76 -36.95
N GLU A 314 -8.71 -19.09 -36.97
CA GLU A 314 -8.23 -17.97 -37.77
C GLU A 314 -8.76 -17.89 -39.23
N GLN A 315 -8.58 -16.70 -39.82
CA GLN A 315 -8.52 -16.35 -41.25
C GLN A 315 -9.77 -15.77 -41.94
N ALA A 316 -9.79 -14.43 -41.92
CA ALA A 316 -9.78 -13.53 -43.08
C ALA A 316 -10.55 -13.94 -44.35
N THR A 317 -11.50 -13.10 -44.74
CA THR A 317 -11.79 -12.79 -46.15
C THR A 317 -11.94 -11.27 -46.35
N PRO A 318 -11.63 -10.76 -47.56
CA PRO A 318 -11.44 -9.34 -47.82
C PRO A 318 -12.72 -8.68 -48.34
N VAL A 319 -12.90 -7.39 -48.07
CA VAL A 319 -13.83 -6.55 -48.84
C VAL A 319 -13.03 -5.47 -49.55
N MET A 320 -12.90 -5.66 -50.86
CA MET A 320 -12.56 -4.62 -51.82
C MET A 320 -13.64 -3.53 -51.84
N LYS A 321 -13.21 -2.27 -51.93
CA LYS A 321 -13.77 -1.23 -52.83
C LYS A 321 -12.84 -0.01 -52.75
N THR A 322 -12.01 0.24 -53.76
CA THR A 322 -12.27 0.95 -55.03
C THR A 322 -11.72 2.37 -54.95
N MET A 323 -10.82 2.64 -55.88
CA MET A 323 -10.02 3.85 -56.09
C MET A 323 -10.84 5.03 -56.63
N MET A 324 -10.21 6.22 -56.59
CA MET A 324 -10.18 7.32 -57.59
C MET A 324 -10.33 8.71 -56.93
N PRO A 325 -9.92 9.83 -57.56
CA PRO A 325 -8.53 10.29 -57.60
C PRO A 325 -8.41 11.80 -57.21
N THR A 326 -7.19 12.31 -57.32
CA THR A 326 -6.73 13.71 -57.13
C THR A 326 -7.49 14.78 -57.94
N PRO A 327 -7.32 16.07 -57.61
CA PRO A 327 -6.39 16.88 -58.42
C PRO A 327 -5.57 17.97 -57.65
N ALA A 328 -4.28 18.04 -58.03
CA ALA A 328 -3.43 19.18 -58.41
C ALA A 328 -3.38 20.55 -57.65
N SER A 329 -2.14 20.86 -57.16
CA SER A 329 -1.28 22.04 -57.44
C SER A 329 -1.60 23.45 -56.85
N PRO A 330 -0.67 24.46 -56.86
CA PRO A 330 0.78 24.49 -57.24
C PRO A 330 1.76 25.27 -56.31
N GLY A 331 3.08 25.06 -56.52
CA GLY A 331 4.15 26.08 -56.47
C GLY A 331 4.75 26.44 -55.09
N GLN A 332 6.02 26.78 -54.88
CA GLN A 332 7.17 27.14 -55.73
C GLN A 332 8.45 27.05 -54.87
N THR A 333 9.59 26.71 -55.50
CA THR A 333 10.99 27.22 -55.32
C THR A 333 11.60 27.29 -53.89
N ASN A 334 12.81 26.84 -53.58
CA ASN A 334 14.08 27.10 -54.27
C ASN A 334 15.21 26.15 -53.79
N SER A 335 16.17 25.94 -54.68
CA SER A 335 17.37 25.10 -54.55
C SER A 335 18.54 25.78 -53.83
N THR A 336 19.42 25.00 -53.19
CA THR A 336 20.90 25.10 -53.28
C THR A 336 21.54 23.87 -52.58
N VAL A 337 22.09 22.90 -53.34
CA VAL A 337 23.54 22.66 -53.60
C VAL A 337 24.36 22.43 -52.31
N GLY A 338 25.04 21.31 -52.08
CA GLY A 338 25.28 20.12 -52.91
C GLY A 338 26.31 19.16 -52.27
N ARG A 339 26.60 18.09 -53.04
CA ARG A 339 27.77 17.19 -53.03
C ARG A 339 27.89 16.04 -52.00
N GLN A 340 27.56 14.85 -52.51
CA GLN A 340 28.20 13.52 -52.31
C GLN A 340 29.73 13.51 -52.59
N PRO A 341 30.51 12.39 -52.47
CA PRO A 341 30.14 10.97 -52.30
C PRO A 341 30.96 10.07 -51.32
N GLN A 342 30.35 8.93 -50.99
CA GLN A 342 30.88 7.54 -50.85
C GLN A 342 32.38 7.24 -51.10
N LEU A 343 32.95 6.35 -50.28
CA LEU A 343 33.35 4.95 -50.65
C LEU A 343 34.14 4.24 -49.51
N SER A 344 33.81 2.96 -49.28
CA SER A 344 34.56 1.93 -48.52
C SER A 344 35.87 1.51 -49.26
N PRO A 345 36.80 0.60 -48.79
CA PRO A 345 36.58 -0.71 -48.13
C PRO A 345 37.65 -1.18 -47.06
N GLN A 346 37.45 -2.40 -46.54
CA GLN A 346 38.23 -3.25 -45.58
C GLN A 346 39.69 -3.59 -46.04
N PRO A 347 40.56 -4.47 -45.41
CA PRO A 347 40.38 -5.49 -44.33
C PRO A 347 41.56 -5.81 -43.33
N ALA A 348 41.23 -6.67 -42.34
CA ALA A 348 41.95 -7.73 -41.57
C ALA A 348 43.48 -7.79 -41.37
N SER A 349 43.92 -8.19 -40.14
CA SER A 349 44.79 -9.37 -39.82
C SER A 349 45.16 -9.53 -38.32
N GLN A 350 45.21 -10.78 -37.83
CA GLN A 350 45.65 -11.33 -36.51
C GLN A 350 47.19 -11.64 -36.51
N PRO A 351 47.93 -11.98 -35.39
CA PRO A 351 47.69 -13.13 -34.45
C PRO A 351 48.18 -13.04 -32.96
N THR A 352 47.84 -14.08 -32.18
CA THR A 352 48.02 -14.51 -30.74
C THR A 352 49.48 -14.71 -30.21
N PRO A 353 49.82 -14.95 -28.89
CA PRO A 353 49.17 -15.82 -27.86
C PRO A 353 49.22 -15.43 -26.34
N GLN A 354 48.49 -16.21 -25.50
CA GLN A 354 48.25 -16.22 -24.01
C GLN A 354 49.51 -16.56 -23.15
N PRO A 355 49.54 -16.62 -21.77
CA PRO A 355 48.47 -16.62 -20.72
C PRO A 355 48.74 -15.84 -19.39
N GLN A 356 47.75 -15.80 -18.47
CA GLN A 356 47.79 -15.73 -16.96
C GLN A 356 46.84 -14.69 -16.32
N GLY A 357 46.05 -15.12 -15.32
CA GLY A 357 45.30 -14.25 -14.37
C GLY A 357 46.09 -14.02 -13.07
N PRO A 358 45.47 -13.58 -11.94
CA PRO A 358 44.23 -12.85 -11.75
C PRO A 358 44.45 -11.41 -11.20
N ALA A 359 43.35 -10.66 -11.12
CA ALA A 359 43.24 -9.23 -10.82
C ALA A 359 43.39 -8.81 -9.35
N ARG A 360 43.65 -7.51 -9.12
CA ARG A 360 42.81 -6.48 -8.39
C ARG A 360 43.71 -5.32 -7.93
N THR A 361 43.34 -4.03 -7.82
CA THR A 361 42.11 -3.16 -7.86
C THR A 361 42.63 -1.69 -7.87
N PRO A 362 41.85 -0.62 -8.12
CA PRO A 362 40.38 -0.47 -8.16
C PRO A 362 39.86 0.02 -9.53
N SER A 363 38.57 -0.09 -9.85
CA SER A 363 37.59 1.02 -9.79
C SER A 363 36.24 0.55 -10.35
N VAL A 364 35.19 1.29 -10.03
CA VAL A 364 33.77 1.08 -10.33
C VAL A 364 33.50 0.60 -11.77
N ILE A 365 32.72 -0.48 -11.92
CA ILE A 365 32.05 -0.82 -13.19
C ILE A 365 30.56 -1.00 -12.94
N SER A 366 29.84 0.04 -13.32
CA SER A 366 28.41 0.04 -13.61
C SER A 366 28.24 -0.08 -15.12
N SER A 367 27.51 -1.10 -15.59
CA SER A 367 26.60 -1.13 -16.76
C SER A 367 26.46 -2.55 -17.35
N GLY A 368 25.38 -2.91 -18.06
CA GLY A 368 24.36 -2.05 -18.68
C GLY A 368 22.96 -2.67 -18.66
N ASN A 369 21.86 -1.90 -18.63
CA ASN A 369 21.72 -0.48 -18.91
C ASN A 369 20.92 0.23 -17.80
N GLY A 370 21.64 1.04 -17.00
CA GLY A 370 21.06 2.06 -16.13
C GLY A 370 21.63 2.14 -14.69
N GLY A 371 22.93 2.42 -14.51
CA GLY A 371 23.55 2.58 -13.17
C GLY A 371 24.33 3.90 -12.97
N THR A 372 25.12 4.01 -11.88
CA THR A 372 26.03 5.15 -11.57
C THR A 372 27.49 4.71 -11.35
N SER A 373 28.46 5.55 -11.77
CA SER A 373 29.93 5.43 -11.50
C SER A 373 30.56 6.79 -11.11
N ILE A 374 31.58 6.78 -10.23
CA ILE A 374 32.49 7.92 -9.93
C ILE A 374 33.94 7.41 -9.83
N SER A 375 34.88 8.12 -10.47
CA SER A 375 36.34 7.94 -10.40
C SER A 375 37.02 9.19 -9.83
N TYR A 376 38.07 9.05 -8.98
CA TYR A 376 39.23 9.95 -8.98
C TYR A 376 40.46 9.49 -8.16
N ALA A 377 41.62 9.84 -8.73
CA ALA A 377 42.92 10.27 -8.18
C ALA A 377 43.92 9.29 -7.54
N THR A 378 45.11 9.31 -8.14
CA THR A 378 46.41 8.76 -7.75
C THR A 378 47.09 9.59 -6.65
N ALA A 379 47.61 8.94 -5.60
CA ALA A 379 48.77 9.41 -4.85
C ALA A 379 49.52 8.21 -4.27
N GLY A 380 50.70 7.90 -4.83
CA GLY A 380 51.60 6.87 -4.33
C GLY A 380 52.92 7.51 -3.88
N GLY A 381 53.15 7.53 -2.58
CA GLY A 381 54.45 7.70 -1.94
C GLY A 381 54.74 6.45 -1.10
N ALA A 382 56.00 6.03 -1.10
CA ALA A 382 56.45 4.65 -0.90
C ALA A 382 56.44 4.11 0.55
N VAL A 383 56.58 2.77 0.63
CA VAL A 383 57.15 1.92 1.70
C VAL A 383 56.19 1.40 2.80
N ASP A 384 55.72 0.16 2.57
CA ASP A 384 55.86 -1.02 3.45
C ASP A 384 55.15 -1.09 4.83
N HIS A 385 53.83 -1.26 4.90
CA HIS A 385 53.15 -1.67 6.16
C HIS A 385 52.02 -2.70 5.97
N ARG A 386 51.95 -3.62 6.95
CA ARG A 386 51.15 -4.86 7.06
C ARG A 386 49.64 -4.68 6.78
N ASN A 387 49.06 -5.62 6.02
CA ASN A 387 47.62 -5.70 5.76
C ASN A 387 46.81 -5.92 7.04
N VAL A 388 46.15 -4.86 7.54
CA VAL A 388 45.02 -4.97 8.46
C VAL A 388 43.76 -5.21 7.63
N THR A 389 43.18 -6.41 7.73
CA THR A 389 41.88 -6.72 7.12
C THR A 389 40.78 -5.98 7.86
N VAL A 390 40.45 -4.77 7.43
CA VAL A 390 39.23 -4.08 7.83
C VAL A 390 38.06 -4.75 7.11
N LYS A 391 37.15 -5.40 7.85
CA LYS A 391 35.89 -5.89 7.30
C LYS A 391 35.11 -4.69 6.76
N THR A 392 35.02 -4.56 5.44
CA THR A 392 34.18 -3.55 4.81
C THR A 392 32.72 -3.81 5.14
N SER A 393 32.04 -2.79 5.66
CA SER A 393 30.60 -2.80 5.87
C SER A 393 29.86 -3.11 4.56
N LYS A 394 28.79 -3.91 4.63
CA LYS A 394 27.93 -4.25 3.48
C LYS A 394 27.55 -2.97 2.70
N PRO A 395 27.64 -2.96 1.36
CA PRO A 395 27.26 -1.79 0.57
C PRO A 395 25.79 -1.44 0.83
N LYS A 396 25.50 -0.19 1.21
CA LYS A 396 24.12 0.30 1.36
C LYS A 396 23.41 0.14 0.01
N LYS A 397 22.25 -0.53 0.00
CA LYS A 397 21.39 -0.69 -1.17
C LYS A 397 20.99 0.71 -1.65
N GLN A 398 21.38 1.09 -2.88
CA GLN A 398 20.97 2.36 -3.47
C GLN A 398 19.43 2.38 -3.60
N SER A 399 18.81 3.50 -3.24
CA SER A 399 17.36 3.70 -3.35
C SER A 399 16.95 3.70 -4.82
N LYS A 400 15.79 3.10 -5.13
CA LYS A 400 15.24 3.09 -6.48
C LYS A 400 14.61 4.44 -6.80
N ALA A 401 14.48 4.78 -8.09
CA ALA A 401 13.83 6.01 -8.53
C ALA A 401 12.83 5.77 -9.67
N ILE A 402 11.80 6.62 -9.74
CA ILE A 402 10.82 6.69 -10.83
C ILE A 402 10.93 8.08 -11.45
N PHE A 403 10.87 8.14 -12.78
CA PHE A 403 10.88 9.39 -13.52
C PHE A 403 9.50 9.65 -14.13
N TYR A 404 9.08 10.91 -14.14
CA TYR A 404 7.86 11.37 -14.81
C TYR A 404 8.19 12.51 -15.76
N ASN A 405 7.51 12.55 -16.91
CA ASN A 405 7.58 13.67 -17.85
C ASN A 405 6.66 14.84 -17.40
N ASP A 406 6.60 15.91 -18.19
CA ASP A 406 5.74 17.07 -17.93
C ASP A 406 4.24 16.73 -17.90
N ASP A 407 3.83 15.70 -18.66
CA ASP A 407 2.45 15.18 -18.67
C ASP A 407 2.14 14.27 -17.46
N GLN A 408 3.06 14.16 -16.51
CA GLN A 408 3.00 13.25 -15.34
C GLN A 408 2.90 11.77 -15.71
N HIS A 409 3.31 11.38 -16.92
CA HIS A 409 3.43 9.99 -17.30
C HIS A 409 4.76 9.40 -16.86
N ARG A 410 4.74 8.19 -16.30
CA ARG A 410 5.95 7.48 -15.92
C ARG A 410 6.82 7.18 -17.13
N VAL A 411 8.06 7.68 -17.09
CA VAL A 411 9.09 7.43 -18.09
C VAL A 411 9.97 6.28 -17.61
N ASP A 412 10.08 5.26 -18.46
CA ASP A 412 10.88 4.10 -18.18
C ASP A 412 12.35 4.33 -18.54
N THR A 413 13.25 3.83 -17.68
CA THR A 413 14.67 3.84 -17.99
C THR A 413 14.92 3.15 -19.31
N GLN A 414 15.66 3.83 -20.19
CA GLN A 414 15.95 3.35 -21.53
C GLN A 414 16.66 1.99 -21.47
N ILE A 415 16.04 0.99 -22.09
CA ILE A 415 16.61 -0.35 -22.21
C ILE A 415 17.17 -0.55 -23.61
N SER A 416 18.45 -0.92 -23.71
CA SER A 416 19.01 -1.32 -25.00
C SER A 416 18.41 -2.66 -25.42
N HIS A 417 18.10 -2.80 -26.71
CA HIS A 417 17.84 -4.12 -27.28
C HIS A 417 19.06 -5.02 -27.02
N PRO A 418 18.90 -6.19 -26.38
CA PRO A 418 20.03 -7.06 -26.11
C PRO A 418 20.69 -7.50 -27.43
N PRO A 419 22.01 -7.37 -27.58
CA PRO A 419 22.70 -7.77 -28.80
C PRO A 419 22.59 -9.29 -29.00
N ARG A 420 22.60 -9.72 -30.26
CA ARG A 420 22.57 -11.16 -30.61
C ARG A 420 23.90 -11.81 -30.23
N THR A 421 23.96 -12.29 -29.01
CA THR A 421 25.16 -12.85 -28.36
C THR A 421 24.92 -14.30 -27.96
N GLN A 422 25.98 -15.00 -27.55
CA GLN A 422 25.89 -16.37 -27.00
C GLN A 422 24.91 -16.45 -25.81
N ALA A 423 24.77 -15.37 -25.04
CA ALA A 423 23.80 -15.29 -23.94
C ALA A 423 22.34 -15.43 -24.41
N GLN A 424 22.00 -15.01 -25.63
CA GLN A 424 20.65 -15.18 -26.19
C GLN A 424 20.36 -16.63 -26.53
N THR A 425 21.34 -17.34 -27.10
CA THR A 425 21.25 -18.78 -27.35
C THR A 425 21.15 -19.56 -26.04
N SER A 426 21.98 -19.21 -25.04
CA SER A 426 21.96 -19.85 -23.72
C SER A 426 20.63 -19.62 -22.98
N TYR A 427 20.13 -18.38 -22.96
CA TYR A 427 18.81 -18.06 -22.40
C TYR A 427 17.70 -18.91 -23.04
N GLN A 428 17.72 -19.02 -24.38
CA GLN A 428 16.70 -19.76 -25.11
C GLN A 428 16.78 -21.27 -24.83
N ALA A 429 17.98 -21.83 -24.72
CA ALA A 429 18.18 -23.22 -24.34
C ALA A 429 17.65 -23.48 -22.93
N LYS A 430 17.99 -22.65 -21.94
CA LYS A 430 17.45 -22.75 -20.56
C LYS A 430 15.93 -22.64 -20.55
N PHE A 431 15.36 -21.71 -21.31
CA PHE A 431 13.90 -21.57 -21.43
C PHE A 431 13.23 -22.82 -22.02
N GLN A 432 13.88 -23.52 -22.95
CA GLN A 432 13.35 -24.79 -23.49
C GLN A 432 13.37 -25.91 -22.46
N THR A 433 14.38 -25.98 -21.59
CA THR A 433 14.48 -27.03 -20.56
C THR A 433 13.39 -26.97 -19.50
N ILE A 434 12.83 -25.79 -19.24
CA ILE A 434 11.82 -25.60 -18.18
C ILE A 434 10.37 -25.72 -18.68
N LYS A 435 10.16 -25.95 -19.98
CA LYS A 435 8.81 -26.10 -20.53
C LYS A 435 8.11 -27.31 -19.89
N PRO A 436 6.82 -27.22 -19.52
CA PRO A 436 5.85 -26.16 -19.88
C PRO A 436 5.87 -24.90 -19.00
N SER A 437 6.75 -24.81 -18.00
CA SER A 437 6.88 -23.64 -17.11
C SER A 437 7.67 -22.49 -17.76
N VAL A 438 7.71 -21.35 -17.07
CA VAL A 438 8.39 -20.11 -17.47
C VAL A 438 9.21 -19.54 -16.31
N PHE A 439 10.19 -18.68 -16.61
CA PHE A 439 10.93 -17.95 -15.58
C PHE A 439 10.03 -16.96 -14.84
N CYS A 440 10.18 -16.89 -13.52
CA CYS A 440 9.43 -15.98 -12.67
C CYS A 440 9.99 -14.56 -12.68
N ASN A 441 9.25 -13.59 -13.22
CA ASN A 441 9.69 -12.19 -13.26
C ASN A 441 9.96 -11.61 -11.85
N ASP A 442 9.11 -11.89 -10.85
CA ASP A 442 9.30 -11.38 -9.48
C ASP A 442 10.60 -11.89 -8.86
N HIS A 443 10.90 -13.18 -9.01
CA HIS A 443 12.14 -13.76 -8.50
C HIS A 443 13.37 -13.16 -9.19
N TYR A 444 13.42 -13.19 -10.53
CA TYR A 444 14.63 -12.80 -11.28
C TYR A 444 14.81 -11.28 -11.43
N LEU A 445 13.74 -10.48 -11.41
CA LEU A 445 13.82 -9.03 -11.65
C LEU A 445 13.60 -8.19 -10.39
N LYS A 446 12.73 -8.61 -9.46
CA LYS A 446 12.58 -7.93 -8.15
C LYS A 446 13.52 -8.48 -7.08
N GLY A 447 14.01 -9.71 -7.26
CA GLY A 447 14.91 -10.40 -6.33
C GLY A 447 14.17 -11.17 -5.23
N SER A 448 12.83 -11.18 -5.24
CA SER A 448 12.01 -11.88 -4.25
C SER A 448 10.64 -12.20 -4.84
N CYS A 449 10.21 -13.46 -4.73
CA CYS A 449 8.87 -13.89 -5.13
C CYS A 449 8.02 -14.15 -3.87
N GLN A 450 6.85 -13.52 -3.78
CA GLN A 450 5.94 -13.64 -2.64
C GLN A 450 5.40 -15.06 -2.42
N TRP A 451 5.36 -15.87 -3.49
CA TRP A 451 4.91 -17.27 -3.41
C TRP A 451 6.04 -18.25 -3.10
N ALA A 452 7.31 -17.82 -3.16
CA ALA A 452 8.50 -18.64 -2.92
C ALA A 452 8.38 -20.07 -3.52
N ASN A 453 8.33 -21.10 -2.68
CA ASN A 453 8.26 -22.51 -3.10
C ASN A 453 6.87 -22.96 -3.63
N LYS A 454 5.85 -22.09 -3.56
CA LYS A 454 4.50 -22.33 -4.07
C LYS A 454 4.23 -21.64 -5.42
N CYS A 455 5.26 -21.04 -6.03
CA CYS A 455 5.11 -20.39 -7.32
C CYS A 455 4.98 -21.43 -8.45
N ASP A 456 4.08 -21.18 -9.39
CA ASP A 456 3.87 -21.96 -10.62
C ASP A 456 5.03 -21.82 -11.64
N LYS A 457 5.94 -20.87 -11.40
CA LYS A 457 7.05 -20.48 -12.27
C LYS A 457 8.38 -20.95 -11.69
N THR A 458 9.35 -21.21 -12.55
CA THR A 458 10.65 -21.77 -12.14
C THR A 458 11.53 -20.74 -11.45
N HIS A 459 12.05 -21.09 -10.28
CA HIS A 459 13.07 -20.34 -9.52
C HIS A 459 14.45 -21.01 -9.51
N ASP A 460 14.54 -22.28 -9.92
CA ASP A 460 15.71 -23.14 -9.66
C ASP A 460 16.85 -22.98 -10.68
N VAL A 461 16.70 -22.10 -11.67
CA VAL A 461 17.65 -21.97 -12.78
C VAL A 461 18.39 -20.64 -12.69
N GLU A 462 19.68 -20.69 -12.43
CA GLU A 462 20.49 -19.48 -12.35
C GLU A 462 20.66 -18.82 -13.73
N LEU A 463 20.32 -17.54 -13.80
CA LEU A 463 20.53 -16.68 -14.97
C LEU A 463 21.74 -15.78 -14.75
N THR A 464 22.63 -15.74 -15.75
CA THR A 464 23.76 -14.81 -15.79
C THR A 464 23.26 -13.37 -15.93
N SER A 465 24.13 -12.39 -15.64
CA SER A 465 23.79 -10.96 -15.78
C SER A 465 23.31 -10.59 -17.20
N ALA A 466 23.93 -11.16 -18.23
CA ALA A 466 23.54 -10.96 -19.62
C ALA A 466 22.16 -11.60 -19.93
N GLU A 467 21.87 -12.77 -19.37
CA GLU A 467 20.57 -13.43 -19.51
C GLU A 467 19.46 -12.70 -18.76
N LEU A 468 19.76 -12.13 -17.57
CA LEU A 468 18.84 -11.27 -16.82
C LEU A 468 18.51 -9.99 -17.58
N ALA A 469 19.45 -9.40 -18.32
CA ALA A 469 19.18 -8.26 -19.18
C ALA A 469 18.21 -8.63 -20.33
N ILE A 470 18.36 -9.82 -20.91
CA ILE A 470 17.42 -10.36 -21.92
C ILE A 470 16.03 -10.59 -21.30
N HIS A 471 15.97 -11.15 -20.09
CA HIS A 471 14.73 -11.38 -19.37
C HIS A 471 14.00 -10.06 -19.06
N ARG A 472 14.74 -9.05 -18.57
CA ARG A 472 14.23 -7.70 -18.33
C ARG A 472 13.70 -7.05 -19.59
N TYR A 473 14.42 -7.16 -20.70
CA TYR A 473 13.96 -6.65 -22.00
C TYR A 473 12.66 -7.32 -22.42
N LYS A 474 12.55 -8.65 -22.30
CA LYS A 474 11.29 -9.38 -22.60
C LYS A 474 10.14 -8.89 -21.72
N ALA A 475 10.35 -8.70 -20.43
CA ALA A 475 9.33 -8.16 -19.52
C ALA A 475 8.88 -6.74 -19.91
N ARG A 476 9.81 -5.88 -20.34
CA ARG A 476 9.54 -4.53 -20.86
C ARG A 476 8.84 -4.51 -22.23
N THR A 477 8.63 -5.65 -22.88
CA THR A 477 7.77 -5.68 -24.09
C THR A 477 6.29 -5.86 -23.76
N SER A 478 5.95 -6.02 -22.48
CA SER A 478 4.58 -6.16 -21.99
C SER A 478 4.13 -4.90 -21.27
N LEU A 479 2.88 -4.49 -21.54
CA LEU A 479 2.26 -3.33 -20.93
C LEU A 479 1.97 -3.61 -19.45
N CYS A 480 2.36 -2.67 -18.58
CA CYS A 480 1.98 -2.65 -17.19
C CYS A 480 0.46 -2.47 -17.07
N PRO A 481 -0.25 -3.29 -16.28
CA PRO A 481 -1.68 -3.11 -16.05
C PRO A 481 -2.06 -1.74 -15.47
N ALA A 482 -1.16 -1.09 -14.72
CA ALA A 482 -1.33 0.27 -14.18
C ALA A 482 -0.87 1.38 -15.15
N GLY A 483 -0.27 1.02 -16.29
CA GLY A 483 0.14 1.95 -17.34
C GLY A 483 1.04 3.09 -16.83
N PRO A 484 0.93 4.31 -17.39
CA PRO A 484 1.78 5.44 -17.02
C PRO A 484 1.65 5.89 -15.56
N TRP A 485 0.63 5.42 -14.83
CA TRP A 485 0.35 5.78 -13.44
C TRP A 485 0.94 4.80 -12.41
N CYS A 486 1.70 3.81 -12.84
CA CYS A 486 2.28 2.83 -11.93
C CYS A 486 3.26 3.47 -10.94
N VAL A 487 3.02 3.29 -9.63
CA VAL A 487 3.87 3.81 -8.54
C VAL A 487 4.87 2.78 -7.98
N ASP A 488 4.91 1.56 -8.53
CA ASP A 488 5.83 0.51 -8.05
C ASP A 488 7.26 0.79 -8.55
N TYR A 489 8.16 1.16 -7.64
CA TYR A 489 9.59 1.37 -7.90
C TYR A 489 10.30 0.12 -8.44
N GLY A 490 9.76 -1.07 -8.18
CA GLY A 490 10.25 -2.34 -8.68
C GLY A 490 9.54 -2.85 -9.93
N CYS A 491 8.65 -2.07 -10.56
CA CYS A 491 7.93 -2.52 -11.74
C CYS A 491 8.90 -2.85 -12.89
N TYR A 492 8.81 -4.06 -13.42
CA TYR A 492 9.62 -4.56 -14.53
C TYR A 492 8.89 -4.55 -15.87
N LEU A 493 7.59 -4.22 -15.88
CA LEU A 493 6.76 -4.07 -17.08
C LEU A 493 6.92 -2.66 -17.64
N SER A 494 6.53 -2.44 -18.89
CA SER A 494 6.66 -1.13 -19.53
C SER A 494 5.41 -0.29 -19.36
N HIS A 495 5.59 1.00 -19.18
CA HIS A 495 4.53 1.99 -19.00
C HIS A 495 4.31 2.85 -20.25
N HIS A 496 5.26 2.80 -21.19
CA HIS A 496 5.14 3.27 -22.56
C HIS A 496 5.79 2.28 -23.52
N CYS A 497 5.64 2.48 -24.82
CA CYS A 497 6.33 1.66 -25.80
C CYS A 497 7.86 1.84 -25.66
N PRO A 498 8.65 0.77 -25.48
CA PRO A 498 10.11 0.88 -25.33
C PRO A 498 10.83 1.16 -26.66
N ARG A 499 10.11 1.21 -27.80
CA ARG A 499 10.68 1.44 -29.13
C ARG A 499 10.43 2.89 -29.56
N GLU A 500 11.52 3.59 -29.85
CA GLU A 500 11.51 4.97 -30.38
C GLU A 500 10.75 5.08 -31.72
N HIS A 501 10.87 4.06 -32.57
CA HIS A 501 10.14 3.97 -33.83
C HIS A 501 9.43 2.61 -33.90
N CYS A 502 8.17 2.57 -33.47
CA CYS A 502 7.39 1.35 -33.46
C CYS A 502 6.77 1.08 -34.84
N THR A 503 7.24 0.03 -35.50
CA THR A 503 6.71 -0.41 -36.81
C THR A 503 5.53 -1.38 -36.70
N ARG A 504 5.07 -1.69 -35.48
CA ARG A 504 3.98 -2.66 -35.27
C ARG A 504 2.58 -2.06 -35.50
N GLY A 505 2.46 -0.74 -35.64
CA GLY A 505 1.18 -0.04 -35.78
C GLY A 505 0.19 -0.47 -34.70
N ASP A 506 -1.07 -0.69 -35.10
CA ASP A 506 -2.17 -1.10 -34.22
C ASP A 506 -2.00 -2.50 -33.59
N MET A 507 -1.04 -3.30 -34.08
CA MET A 507 -0.70 -4.59 -33.48
C MET A 507 0.28 -4.46 -32.29
N CYS A 508 0.72 -3.24 -31.98
CA CYS A 508 1.51 -2.98 -30.79
C CYS A 508 0.63 -3.00 -29.55
N PRO A 509 0.98 -3.74 -28.47
CA PRO A 509 0.20 -3.74 -27.22
C PRO A 509 0.18 -2.37 -26.50
N PHE A 510 0.94 -1.40 -26.99
CA PHE A 510 1.01 -0.03 -26.50
C PHE A 510 0.27 0.97 -27.41
N SER A 511 -0.24 0.53 -28.56
CA SER A 511 -1.04 1.37 -29.46
C SER A 511 -2.47 1.43 -28.97
N TYR A 512 -3.07 2.63 -28.95
CA TYR A 512 -4.50 2.86 -28.68
C TYR A 512 -5.11 1.95 -27.61
N THR A 513 -4.52 1.97 -26.42
CA THR A 513 -5.04 1.17 -25.30
C THR A 513 -6.36 1.78 -24.81
N ASP A 514 -7.37 0.94 -24.56
CA ASP A 514 -8.69 1.40 -24.12
C ASP A 514 -8.65 2.27 -22.85
N ARG A 515 -7.64 2.04 -21.99
CA ARG A 515 -7.50 2.73 -20.70
C ARG A 515 -6.55 3.91 -20.70
N TYR A 516 -5.50 3.90 -21.52
CA TYR A 516 -4.40 4.87 -21.43
C TYR A 516 -4.16 5.61 -22.75
N GLY A 517 -4.94 5.33 -23.78
CA GLY A 517 -4.71 5.87 -25.12
C GLY A 517 -3.45 5.31 -25.76
N ASP A 518 -2.87 6.09 -26.66
CA ASP A 518 -1.65 5.72 -27.37
C ASP A 518 -0.41 6.02 -26.50
N LEU A 519 0.37 4.97 -26.22
CA LEU A 519 1.57 5.03 -25.37
C LEU A 519 2.88 5.06 -26.20
N HIS A 520 2.80 5.46 -27.46
CA HIS A 520 3.96 5.78 -28.30
C HIS A 520 4.38 7.24 -28.12
N TYR A 521 5.19 7.49 -27.11
CA TYR A 521 5.66 8.83 -26.78
C TYR A 521 6.74 9.33 -27.74
N SER A 522 6.71 10.63 -28.04
CA SER A 522 7.78 11.31 -28.78
C SER A 522 9.06 11.43 -27.94
N LYS A 523 10.17 11.86 -28.55
CA LYS A 523 11.44 12.07 -27.82
C LYS A 523 11.33 13.12 -26.73
N GLU A 524 10.51 14.13 -26.98
CA GLU A 524 10.21 15.23 -26.07
C GLU A 524 9.39 14.70 -24.90
N GLN A 525 8.36 13.89 -25.15
CA GLN A 525 7.53 13.27 -24.11
C GLN A 525 8.28 12.22 -23.27
N LEU A 526 9.42 11.71 -23.75
CA LEU A 526 10.29 10.81 -22.99
C LEU A 526 11.34 11.55 -22.16
N GLN A 527 11.37 12.88 -22.16
CA GLN A 527 12.23 13.64 -21.26
C GLN A 527 11.65 13.63 -19.84
N PRO A 528 12.43 13.24 -18.83
CA PRO A 528 11.97 13.30 -17.44
C PRO A 528 11.98 14.74 -16.94
N ALA A 529 10.86 15.18 -16.37
CA ALA A 529 10.72 16.47 -15.69
C ALA A 529 10.92 16.33 -14.17
N THR A 530 10.47 15.22 -13.59
CA THR A 530 10.63 14.95 -12.15
C THR A 530 11.15 13.54 -11.88
N LYS A 531 11.92 13.42 -10.79
CA LYS A 531 12.47 12.18 -10.26
C LYS A 531 12.01 11.97 -8.82
N TRP A 532 11.33 10.87 -8.60
CA TRP A 532 10.88 10.41 -7.30
C TRP A 532 11.81 9.31 -6.80
N THR A 533 12.30 9.42 -5.57
CA THR A 533 13.22 8.45 -4.98
C THR A 533 12.50 7.68 -3.87
N GLU A 534 12.67 6.35 -3.84
CA GLU A 534 12.07 5.47 -2.84
C GLU A 534 12.47 5.90 -1.42
N GLY A 535 11.47 6.26 -0.61
CA GLY A 535 11.66 6.76 0.76
C GLY A 535 11.89 8.27 0.88
N VAL A 536 11.77 9.04 -0.22
CA VAL A 536 11.80 10.50 -0.23
C VAL A 536 10.45 11.03 -0.71
N ASP A 537 9.80 11.85 0.12
CA ASP A 537 8.44 12.34 -0.14
C ASP A 537 8.38 13.57 -1.08
N ILE A 538 9.53 14.12 -1.45
CA ILE A 538 9.66 15.32 -2.28
C ILE A 538 10.35 14.96 -3.60
N PRO A 539 9.74 15.22 -4.77
CA PRO A 539 10.38 14.97 -6.05
C PRO A 539 11.48 15.99 -6.36
N GLU A 540 12.56 15.50 -6.97
CA GLU A 540 13.60 16.32 -7.57
C GLU A 540 13.15 16.73 -8.99
N HIS A 541 13.26 18.00 -9.36
CA HIS A 541 13.13 18.41 -10.76
C HIS A 541 14.45 18.11 -11.48
N VAL A 542 14.37 17.54 -12.68
CA VAL A 542 15.52 17.00 -13.43
C VAL A 542 15.83 17.86 -14.65
#